data_AF-A0A0S3K6X0-F1
#
_entry.id   AF-A0A0S3K6X0-F1
#
_cell.length_a   1.000
_cell.length_b   1.000
_cell.length_c   1.000
_cell.angle_alpha   90.00
_cell.angle_beta   90.00
_cell.angle_gamma   90.00
#
_symmetry.space_group_name_H-M   'P 1'
#
loop_
_entity.id
_entity.type
_entity.pdbx_description
1 polymer ?
#
loop_
_entity_poly.entity_id
_entity_poly.type
_entity_poly.pdbx_seq_one_letter_code
_entity_poly.pdbx_strand_id
1 'polypeptide(L)'
;MKISIITLMRNVDVDDTIILEKYQTEIRKVSDNPKWLEEIIPEKMTNEFGSLTLESMKNNCIAYTEISHWTLGEHDLSNASYTINRFFENLLHCLWLINDNAAYIECSYAFIKDGNVATLCKNSGRRNMTDSRGEIVDCILTNDRIDTAITFKEQQGKFITKEIQKSKKRVYKGFAMFNDPTGKNYPKLNRFEKANRFLYEARTTDFLASKLSNYMSIFETLFVTGKTEISKQIKNKVPVFLKINSSSVKISKSQLNKSYDIRSEYVHGSLVKTENEIQKQCILIDAVIREVFTIILNNDIYHEMVFMKDDELGKFLEKIIKYE
;
A
#
# COMPACT_ATOMS: atom_id res chain seq x y z
N MET A 1 31.14 10.99 -1.24
CA MET A 1 29.74 11.40 -1.44
C MET A 1 28.77 10.51 -0.68
N LYS A 2 28.00 11.12 0.21
CA LYS A 2 26.78 10.57 0.80
C LYS A 2 25.57 11.29 0.21
N ILE A 3 24.49 10.56 -0.02
CA ILE A 3 23.17 11.13 -0.33
C ILE A 3 22.30 11.02 0.91
N SER A 4 21.75 12.15 1.35
CA SER A 4 20.74 12.23 2.41
C SER A 4 19.36 12.36 1.79
N ILE A 5 18.38 11.63 2.31
CA ILE A 5 16.99 11.67 1.85
C ILE A 5 16.08 11.87 3.06
N ILE A 6 15.23 12.90 3.00
CA ILE A 6 14.15 13.13 3.97
C ILE A 6 12.82 12.86 3.27
N THR A 7 12.00 11.99 3.85
CA THR A 7 10.66 11.63 3.40
C THR A 7 9.65 12.19 4.39
N LEU A 8 8.73 13.03 3.91
CA LEU A 8 7.66 13.60 4.72
C LEU A 8 6.44 12.68 4.69
N MET A 9 6.06 12.15 5.85
CA MET A 9 4.87 11.35 6.04
C MET A 9 3.72 12.21 6.56
N ARG A 10 2.49 11.79 6.28
CA ARG A 10 1.26 12.46 6.68
C ARG A 10 0.31 11.45 7.31
N ASN A 11 -0.45 11.91 8.29
CA ASN A 11 -1.36 11.11 9.11
C ASN A 11 -0.62 9.98 9.84
N VAL A 12 0.56 10.33 10.38
CA VAL A 12 1.52 9.42 11.00
C VAL A 12 2.14 10.15 12.18
N ASP A 13 1.99 9.56 13.36
CA ASP A 13 2.71 9.90 14.59
C ASP A 13 3.66 8.74 14.93
N VAL A 14 4.65 8.95 15.80
CA VAL A 14 5.44 7.86 16.39
C VAL A 14 5.34 7.86 17.91
N ASP A 15 5.30 6.66 18.51
CA ASP A 15 5.32 6.50 19.97
C ASP A 15 6.74 6.75 20.55
N ASP A 16 7.76 6.33 19.79
CA ASP A 16 9.16 6.68 19.97
C ASP A 16 9.86 6.64 18.60
N THR A 17 11.06 7.20 18.51
CA THR A 17 11.90 7.14 17.31
C THR A 17 12.22 5.70 16.92
N ILE A 18 11.74 5.27 15.75
CA ILE A 18 12.00 3.94 15.22
C ILE A 18 13.28 3.91 14.40
N ILE A 19 14.16 2.94 14.70
CA ILE A 19 15.40 2.66 13.96
C ILE A 19 15.21 1.39 13.12
N LEU A 20 15.23 1.54 11.79
CA LEU A 20 15.01 0.47 10.81
C LEU A 20 16.31 -0.23 10.36
N GLU A 21 17.44 0.04 11.01
CA GLU A 21 18.76 -0.54 10.68
C GLU A 21 18.77 -2.07 10.72
N LYS A 22 17.94 -2.70 11.57
CA LYS A 22 17.75 -4.16 11.61
C LYS A 22 17.18 -4.76 10.31
N TYR A 23 16.67 -3.93 9.39
CA TYR A 23 16.05 -4.37 8.14
C TYR A 23 16.83 -4.02 6.89
N GLN A 24 17.61 -2.93 6.89
CA GLN A 24 18.44 -2.52 5.75
C GLN A 24 19.72 -1.81 6.18
N THR A 25 20.77 -1.99 5.38
CA THR A 25 22.15 -1.53 5.62
C THR A 25 22.39 -0.03 5.41
N GLU A 26 21.34 0.73 5.07
CA GLU A 26 21.38 2.18 4.88
C GLU A 26 20.54 2.79 6.00
N ILE A 27 21.14 3.67 6.82
CA ILE A 27 20.57 4.13 8.09
C ILE A 27 19.19 4.73 7.83
N ARG A 28 18.14 4.05 8.29
CA ARG A 28 16.76 4.53 8.20
C ARG A 28 16.17 4.73 9.58
N LYS A 29 15.69 5.94 9.82
CA LYS A 29 15.08 6.34 11.09
C LYS A 29 13.76 7.05 10.81
N VAL A 30 12.76 6.85 11.66
CA VAL A 30 11.42 7.45 11.54
C VAL A 30 11.11 8.15 12.86
N SER A 31 10.77 9.44 12.81
CA SER A 31 10.55 10.28 13.99
C SER A 31 9.70 11.52 13.65
N ASP A 32 8.90 11.99 14.60
CA ASP A 32 8.21 13.29 14.57
C ASP A 32 8.92 14.35 15.42
N ASN A 33 10.04 14.00 16.07
CA ASN A 33 10.79 14.92 16.92
C ASN A 33 11.49 16.02 16.09
N PRO A 34 11.07 17.30 16.20
CA PRO A 34 11.57 18.36 15.32
C PRO A 34 13.06 18.70 15.52
N LYS A 35 13.65 18.33 16.67
CA LYS A 35 15.09 18.55 16.95
C LYS A 35 15.98 17.80 15.95
N TRP A 36 15.51 16.67 15.44
CA TRP A 36 16.25 15.84 14.49
C TRP A 36 16.49 16.54 13.16
N LEU A 37 15.60 17.43 12.74
CA LEU A 37 15.79 18.23 11.53
C LEU A 37 17.01 19.12 11.63
N GLU A 38 17.34 19.62 12.83
CA GLU A 38 18.47 20.52 13.07
C GLU A 38 19.81 19.76 13.06
N GLU A 39 19.81 18.46 13.38
CA GLU A 39 20.96 17.56 13.23
C GLU A 39 21.18 17.11 11.77
N ILE A 40 20.07 16.86 11.06
CA ILE A 40 20.06 16.27 9.72
C ILE A 40 20.32 17.33 8.63
N ILE A 41 19.59 18.45 8.68
CA ILE A 41 19.58 19.50 7.66
C ILE A 41 20.71 20.50 7.93
N PRO A 42 21.73 20.61 7.05
CA PRO A 42 22.74 21.65 7.17
C PRO A 42 22.11 23.04 7.07
N GLU A 43 22.58 24.02 7.84
CA GLU A 43 22.06 25.41 7.85
C GLU A 43 21.88 26.00 6.44
N LYS A 44 22.81 25.73 5.51
CA LYS A 44 22.74 26.19 4.12
C LYS A 44 21.54 25.62 3.34
N MET A 45 21.09 24.41 3.66
CA MET A 45 19.93 23.77 3.04
C MET A 45 18.60 24.38 3.52
N THR A 46 18.56 24.99 4.71
CA THR A 46 17.37 25.62 5.30
C THR A 46 16.73 26.62 4.33
N ASN A 47 17.55 27.42 3.64
CA ASN A 47 17.09 28.39 2.65
C ASN A 47 16.54 27.73 1.38
N GLU A 48 17.14 26.61 0.95
CA GLU A 48 16.72 25.86 -0.25
C GLU A 48 15.39 25.13 -0.08
N PHE A 49 15.07 24.67 1.15
CA PHE A 49 13.78 24.05 1.44
C PHE A 49 12.63 25.07 1.45
N GLY A 50 12.90 26.31 1.86
CA GLY A 50 11.90 27.34 2.14
C GLY A 50 11.16 27.10 3.47
N SER A 51 10.72 28.19 4.11
CA SER A 51 10.11 28.19 5.44
C SER A 51 8.91 27.23 5.57
N LEU A 52 7.97 27.27 4.63
CA LEU A 52 6.77 26.42 4.63
C LEU A 52 7.10 24.92 4.59
N THR A 53 8.16 24.52 3.86
CA THR A 53 8.60 23.12 3.84
C THR A 53 9.13 22.70 5.21
N LEU A 54 9.97 23.55 5.82
CA LEU A 54 10.61 23.26 7.10
C LEU A 54 9.60 23.24 8.25
N GLU A 55 8.67 24.18 8.26
CA GLU A 55 7.52 24.18 9.18
C GLU A 55 6.71 22.90 9.03
N SER A 56 6.41 22.49 7.78
CA SER A 56 5.73 21.23 7.54
C SER A 56 6.54 20.01 7.99
N MET A 57 7.86 20.01 7.86
CA MET A 57 8.72 18.94 8.39
C MET A 57 8.74 18.93 9.92
N LYS A 58 8.76 20.09 10.58
CA LYS A 58 8.76 20.21 12.05
C LYS A 58 7.44 19.77 12.69
N ASN A 59 6.34 19.81 11.94
CA ASN A 59 4.98 19.52 12.43
C ASN A 59 4.44 18.14 12.01
N ASN A 60 5.27 17.26 11.43
CA ASN A 60 4.82 15.95 10.91
C ASN A 60 5.94 14.90 11.04
N CYS A 61 5.58 13.62 11.08
CA CYS A 61 6.56 12.54 11.02
C CYS A 61 7.42 12.60 9.76
N ILE A 62 8.74 12.51 9.95
CA ILE A 62 9.73 12.35 8.89
C ILE A 62 10.39 10.97 8.95
N ALA A 63 10.81 10.48 7.79
CA ALA A 63 11.76 9.38 7.71
C ALA A 63 13.04 9.84 7.02
N TYR A 64 14.18 9.52 7.61
CA TYR A 64 15.51 9.90 7.13
C TYR A 64 16.26 8.67 6.61
N THR A 65 16.98 8.82 5.49
CA THR A 65 17.90 7.81 4.94
C THR A 65 19.25 8.42 4.59
N GLU A 66 20.36 7.81 5.02
CA GLU A 66 21.69 8.04 4.43
C GLU A 66 22.12 6.88 3.51
N ILE A 67 22.44 7.21 2.26
CA ILE A 67 22.98 6.28 1.27
C ILE A 67 24.47 6.58 1.07
N SER A 68 25.32 5.60 1.40
CA SER A 68 26.77 5.64 1.17
C SER A 68 27.15 4.90 -0.12
N HIS A 69 28.28 5.28 -0.74
CA HIS A 69 28.84 4.63 -1.94
C HIS A 69 27.97 4.72 -3.22
N TRP A 70 27.06 5.69 -3.33
CA TRP A 70 26.31 5.92 -4.56
C TRP A 70 27.19 6.57 -5.64
N THR A 71 27.48 5.83 -6.72
CA THR A 71 28.28 6.32 -7.84
C THR A 71 27.43 7.20 -8.78
N LEU A 72 27.70 8.51 -8.79
CA LEU A 72 27.20 9.42 -9.83
C LEU A 72 27.72 8.97 -11.20
N GLY A 73 26.80 8.59 -12.08
CA GLY A 73 27.11 8.08 -13.42
C GLY A 73 25.90 7.40 -14.08
N GLU A 74 25.11 6.65 -13.31
CA GLU A 74 23.92 5.94 -13.84
C GLU A 74 22.60 6.32 -13.14
N HIS A 75 22.64 7.00 -11.99
CA HIS A 75 21.47 7.28 -11.16
C HIS A 75 21.49 8.69 -10.52
N ASP A 76 20.66 9.59 -11.07
CA ASP A 76 20.31 10.90 -10.50
C ASP A 76 19.64 10.81 -9.11
N LEU A 77 19.71 11.89 -8.32
CA LEU A 77 19.07 12.06 -6.99
C LEU A 77 17.57 11.72 -7.01
N SER A 78 16.89 12.02 -8.12
CA SER A 78 15.49 11.64 -8.35
C SER A 78 15.26 10.13 -8.22
N ASN A 79 16.16 9.29 -8.74
CA ASN A 79 16.04 7.83 -8.65
C ASN A 79 16.29 7.30 -7.23
N ALA A 80 17.20 7.94 -6.49
CA ALA A 80 17.45 7.61 -5.08
C ALA A 80 16.22 7.97 -4.22
N SER A 81 15.69 9.20 -4.38
CA SER A 81 14.44 9.64 -3.75
C SER A 81 13.27 8.71 -4.09
N TYR A 82 13.05 8.41 -5.37
CA TYR A 82 12.00 7.49 -5.82
C TYR A 82 12.14 6.08 -5.21
N THR A 83 13.35 5.56 -5.12
CA THR A 83 13.66 4.27 -4.51
C THR A 83 13.28 4.22 -3.03
N ILE A 84 13.61 5.26 -2.26
CA ILE A 84 13.25 5.36 -0.84
C ILE A 84 11.74 5.57 -0.66
N ASN A 85 11.10 6.37 -1.52
CA ASN A 85 9.64 6.55 -1.53
C ASN A 85 8.93 5.21 -1.71
N ARG A 86 9.34 4.40 -2.71
CA ARG A 86 8.75 3.08 -2.90
C ARG A 86 8.94 2.15 -1.71
N PHE A 87 10.04 2.25 -0.96
CA PHE A 87 10.17 1.48 0.29
C PHE A 87 9.12 1.91 1.32
N PHE A 88 9.01 3.21 1.58
CA PHE A 88 8.10 3.73 2.61
C PHE A 88 6.62 3.64 2.20
N GLU A 89 6.26 3.85 0.93
CA GLU A 89 4.90 3.62 0.42
C GLU A 89 4.47 2.18 0.67
N ASN A 90 5.36 1.22 0.43
CA ASN A 90 5.08 -0.20 0.66
C ASN A 90 5.01 -0.53 2.15
N LEU A 91 5.76 0.18 3.01
CA LEU A 91 5.66 0.03 4.46
C LEU A 91 4.34 0.58 5.00
N LEU A 92 3.92 1.77 4.57
CA LEU A 92 2.63 2.38 4.93
C LEU A 92 1.43 1.60 4.35
N HIS A 93 1.60 1.00 3.17
CA HIS A 93 0.66 0.02 2.64
C HIS A 93 0.67 -1.29 3.47
N CYS A 94 1.87 -1.69 3.94
CA CYS A 94 2.15 -2.72 4.95
C CYS A 94 1.48 -2.54 6.33
N LEU A 95 1.10 -1.30 6.67
CA LEU A 95 0.52 -0.89 7.95
C LEU A 95 -1.03 -0.84 7.92
N TRP A 96 -1.61 -0.78 6.71
CA TRP A 96 -2.83 -1.53 6.41
C TRP A 96 -2.50 -3.04 6.50
N LEU A 97 -3.43 -3.98 6.33
CA LEU A 97 -3.33 -5.35 6.91
C LEU A 97 -3.46 -5.31 8.44
N ILE A 98 -2.53 -4.67 9.16
CA ILE A 98 -2.57 -4.60 10.64
C ILE A 98 -3.84 -3.90 11.14
N ASN A 99 -4.08 -2.66 10.69
CA ASN A 99 -5.26 -1.88 11.07
C ASN A 99 -5.59 -0.82 10.01
N ASP A 100 -6.79 -0.26 10.07
CA ASP A 100 -7.19 0.79 9.14
C ASP A 100 -6.47 2.11 9.48
N ASN A 101 -6.12 2.88 8.45
CA ASN A 101 -5.33 4.11 8.57
C ASN A 101 -5.31 4.92 7.26
N ALA A 102 -5.07 6.22 7.39
CA ALA A 102 -4.91 7.16 6.28
C ALA A 102 -3.44 7.55 6.01
N ALA A 103 -2.46 6.76 6.47
CA ALA A 103 -1.04 7.13 6.37
C ALA A 103 -0.51 7.16 4.92
N TYR A 104 0.24 8.20 4.55
CA TYR A 104 0.85 8.34 3.21
C TYR A 104 2.14 9.16 3.19
N ILE A 105 2.88 9.10 2.07
CA ILE A 105 4.01 10.01 1.79
C ILE A 105 3.50 11.21 0.99
N GLU A 106 3.73 12.43 1.49
CA GLU A 106 3.47 13.61 0.66
C GLU A 106 4.58 13.81 -0.38
N CYS A 107 5.82 13.88 0.08
CA CYS A 107 6.97 14.12 -0.76
C CYS A 107 8.28 13.72 -0.07
N SER A 108 9.34 13.59 -0.87
CA SER A 108 10.69 13.39 -0.37
C SER A 108 11.70 14.27 -1.07
N TYR A 109 12.78 14.52 -0.37
CA TYR A 109 13.82 15.47 -0.70
C TYR A 109 15.17 14.77 -0.61
N ALA A 110 15.87 14.64 -1.74
CA ALA A 110 17.23 14.10 -1.79
C ALA A 110 18.25 15.22 -1.95
N PHE A 111 19.36 15.14 -1.21
CA PHE A 111 20.46 16.11 -1.24
C PHE A 111 21.82 15.48 -0.95
N ILE A 112 22.89 16.19 -1.33
CA ILE A 112 24.29 15.79 -1.12
C ILE A 112 24.93 16.72 -0.08
N LYS A 113 25.69 16.15 0.86
CA LYS A 113 26.32 16.91 1.98
C LYS A 113 27.81 17.23 1.74
N ASP A 114 28.43 16.69 0.69
CA ASP A 114 29.85 16.90 0.38
C ASP A 114 30.12 18.31 -0.20
N GLY A 115 30.97 19.10 0.47
CA GLY A 115 31.78 20.14 -0.19
C GLY A 115 31.14 21.51 -0.49
N ASN A 116 29.98 21.84 0.07
CA ASN A 116 29.21 23.10 -0.14
C ASN A 116 28.26 23.17 -1.36
N VAL A 117 28.07 22.09 -2.13
CA VAL A 117 27.08 22.10 -3.23
C VAL A 117 25.77 21.46 -2.77
N ALA A 118 24.77 22.31 -2.51
CA ALA A 118 23.40 21.90 -2.27
C ALA A 118 22.70 21.60 -3.62
N THR A 119 22.29 20.35 -3.83
CA THR A 119 21.38 19.99 -4.92
C THR A 119 20.15 19.34 -4.30
N LEU A 120 19.00 19.97 -4.47
CA LEU A 120 17.73 19.50 -3.89
C LEU A 120 16.84 18.90 -4.98
N CYS A 121 16.47 17.63 -4.85
CA CYS A 121 15.46 16.99 -5.70
C CYS A 121 14.20 16.69 -4.88
N LYS A 122 13.07 17.32 -5.22
CA LYS A 122 11.75 17.03 -4.64
C LYS A 122 10.97 16.05 -5.52
N ASN A 123 10.55 14.92 -4.93
CA ASN A 123 9.64 13.97 -5.56
C ASN A 123 8.32 13.94 -4.77
N SER A 124 7.20 14.34 -5.39
CA SER A 124 5.89 14.40 -4.75
C SER A 124 5.04 13.17 -5.06
N GLY A 125 4.72 12.38 -4.04
CA GLY A 125 3.89 11.17 -4.14
C GLY A 125 2.39 11.43 -3.98
N ARG A 126 1.92 12.66 -4.22
CA ARG A 126 0.60 13.18 -3.83
C ARG A 126 -0.58 12.32 -4.29
N ARG A 127 -0.99 11.41 -3.42
CA ARG A 127 -2.36 10.90 -3.30
C ARG A 127 -2.66 10.80 -1.80
N ASN A 128 -3.60 11.60 -1.32
CA ASN A 128 -4.02 11.52 0.07
C ASN A 128 -4.68 10.15 0.28
N MET A 129 -4.23 9.43 1.29
CA MET A 129 -4.90 8.19 1.71
C MET A 129 -6.06 8.55 2.65
N THR A 130 -7.04 7.66 2.69
CA THR A 130 -8.20 7.70 3.58
C THR A 130 -8.45 6.29 4.09
N ASP A 131 -9.06 6.19 5.26
CA ASP A 131 -9.49 4.93 5.84
C ASP A 131 -10.77 4.38 5.14
N SER A 132 -11.35 3.31 5.68
CA SER A 132 -12.61 2.72 5.20
C SER A 132 -13.84 3.61 5.37
N ARG A 133 -13.79 4.64 6.23
CA ARG A 133 -14.84 5.67 6.40
C ARG A 133 -14.74 6.80 5.39
N GLY A 134 -13.66 6.85 4.58
CA GLY A 134 -13.34 7.99 3.72
C GLY A 134 -12.69 9.14 4.49
N GLU A 135 -12.30 8.91 5.74
CA GLU A 135 -11.77 9.93 6.64
C GLU A 135 -10.24 9.98 6.59
N ILE A 136 -9.69 11.17 6.83
CA ILE A 136 -8.27 11.39 7.07
C ILE A 136 -8.05 11.23 8.58
N VAL A 137 -7.33 10.19 8.98
CA VAL A 137 -7.10 9.83 10.39
C VAL A 137 -5.66 9.43 10.65
N ASP A 138 -5.12 9.93 11.75
CA ASP A 138 -3.74 9.70 12.17
C ASP A 138 -3.49 8.25 12.61
N CYS A 139 -2.22 7.86 12.61
CA CYS A 139 -1.79 6.49 12.80
C CYS A 139 -0.46 6.43 13.55
N ILE A 140 -0.51 6.02 14.82
CA ILE A 140 0.66 5.90 15.72
C ILE A 140 1.52 4.70 15.32
N LEU A 141 2.73 4.93 14.82
CA LEU A 141 3.70 3.88 14.56
C LEU A 141 4.41 3.46 15.85
N THR A 142 4.48 2.15 16.03
CA THR A 142 5.28 1.49 17.06
C THR A 142 6.24 0.51 16.39
N ASN A 143 7.30 0.10 17.10
CA ASN A 143 8.23 -0.90 16.60
C ASN A 143 7.50 -2.19 16.17
N ASP A 144 6.67 -2.77 17.04
CA ASP A 144 5.92 -4.01 16.76
C ASP A 144 5.05 -3.94 15.49
N ARG A 145 4.42 -2.78 15.23
CA ARG A 145 3.64 -2.57 14.00
C ARG A 145 4.53 -2.54 12.77
N ILE A 146 5.72 -1.95 12.87
CA ILE A 146 6.70 -1.90 11.77
C ILE A 146 7.32 -3.27 11.50
N ASP A 147 7.70 -4.02 12.56
CA ASP A 147 8.19 -5.39 12.47
C ASP A 147 7.18 -6.30 11.74
N THR A 148 5.90 -6.16 12.09
CA THR A 148 4.79 -6.87 11.45
C THR A 148 4.59 -6.44 9.99
N ALA A 149 4.59 -5.14 9.70
CA ALA A 149 4.43 -4.60 8.36
C ALA A 149 5.58 -5.00 7.41
N ILE A 150 6.80 -5.13 7.94
CA ILE A 150 7.96 -5.60 7.19
C ILE A 150 7.85 -7.08 6.88
N THR A 151 7.37 -7.89 7.84
CA THR A 151 7.04 -9.31 7.61
C THR A 151 6.05 -9.45 6.45
N PHE A 152 4.95 -8.67 6.44
CA PHE A 152 4.00 -8.67 5.32
C PHE A 152 4.63 -8.22 4.01
N LYS A 153 5.48 -7.18 4.02
CA LYS A 153 6.21 -6.70 2.84
C LYS A 153 7.15 -7.77 2.25
N GLU A 154 7.74 -8.62 3.09
CA GLU A 154 8.57 -9.74 2.66
C GLU A 154 7.74 -10.87 2.05
N GLN A 155 6.60 -11.23 2.65
CA GLN A 155 5.65 -12.17 2.03
C GLN A 155 5.13 -11.63 0.69
N GLN A 156 4.82 -10.33 0.60
CA GLN A 156 4.44 -9.68 -0.67
C GLN A 156 5.53 -9.80 -1.75
N GLY A 157 6.81 -9.83 -1.35
CA GLY A 157 7.94 -10.04 -2.24
C GLY A 157 7.91 -11.38 -3.00
N LYS A 158 7.29 -12.42 -2.44
CA LYS A 158 7.11 -13.73 -3.10
C LYS A 158 6.23 -13.64 -4.35
N PHE A 159 5.31 -12.66 -4.40
CA PHE A 159 4.35 -12.51 -5.50
C PHE A 159 4.90 -11.74 -6.70
N ILE A 160 5.99 -10.99 -6.55
CA ILE A 160 6.52 -10.12 -7.61
C ILE A 160 6.94 -10.97 -8.81
N THR A 161 6.20 -10.84 -9.92
CA THR A 161 6.38 -11.68 -11.12
C THR A 161 7.82 -11.63 -11.67
N LYS A 162 8.38 -12.82 -11.99
CA LYS A 162 9.78 -12.97 -12.42
C LYS A 162 10.16 -12.18 -13.69
N GLU A 163 9.19 -11.77 -14.51
CA GLU A 163 9.45 -10.86 -15.63
C GLU A 163 9.90 -9.46 -15.18
N ILE A 164 9.26 -8.91 -14.14
CA ILE A 164 9.61 -7.60 -13.57
C ILE A 164 11.04 -7.66 -12.98
N GLN A 165 11.38 -8.79 -12.34
CA GLN A 165 12.69 -9.04 -11.75
C GLN A 165 13.86 -9.08 -12.75
N LYS A 166 13.60 -9.31 -14.05
CA LYS A 166 14.64 -9.35 -15.11
C LYS A 166 15.07 -7.96 -15.60
N SER A 167 14.38 -6.89 -15.21
CA SER A 167 14.79 -5.53 -15.57
C SER A 167 16.11 -5.16 -14.85
N LYS A 168 17.19 -4.99 -15.61
CA LYS A 168 18.54 -4.77 -15.06
C LYS A 168 18.74 -3.42 -14.33
N LYS A 169 17.77 -2.51 -14.39
CA LYS A 169 17.83 -1.25 -13.64
C LYS A 169 17.56 -1.56 -12.17
N ARG A 170 18.52 -1.27 -11.29
CA ARG A 170 18.46 -1.45 -9.83
C ARG A 170 17.46 -0.50 -9.13
N VAL A 171 16.35 -0.15 -9.77
CA VAL A 171 15.20 0.44 -9.08
C VAL A 171 14.68 -0.63 -8.12
N TYR A 172 14.47 -0.26 -6.87
CA TYR A 172 14.13 -1.20 -5.81
C TYR A 172 12.95 -2.10 -6.19
N LYS A 173 13.03 -3.39 -5.83
CA LYS A 173 12.01 -4.41 -6.09
C LYS A 173 10.78 -4.22 -5.19
N GLY A 174 10.06 -3.12 -5.40
CA GLY A 174 8.84 -2.76 -4.68
C GLY A 174 7.91 -1.95 -5.59
N PHE A 175 6.61 -2.12 -5.41
CA PHE A 175 5.48 -1.58 -6.20
C PHE A 175 5.80 -0.59 -7.34
N ALA A 176 6.35 -1.12 -8.43
CA ALA A 176 6.30 -0.46 -9.74
C ALA A 176 4.89 -0.45 -10.36
N MET A 177 3.89 -1.02 -9.66
CA MET A 177 2.54 -1.31 -10.16
C MET A 177 1.66 -0.06 -10.33
N PHE A 178 1.97 1.04 -9.65
CA PHE A 178 1.14 2.25 -9.62
C PHE A 178 1.48 3.28 -10.71
N ASN A 179 2.71 3.23 -11.26
CA ASN A 179 3.17 4.15 -12.29
C ASN A 179 3.37 3.44 -13.65
N ASP A 180 2.35 2.70 -14.10
CA ASP A 180 2.24 2.27 -15.50
C ASP A 180 1.18 3.11 -16.24
N PRO A 181 1.54 4.31 -16.73
CA PRO A 181 0.62 5.16 -17.50
C PRO A 181 0.24 4.55 -18.84
N THR A 182 0.93 3.50 -19.29
CA THR A 182 0.67 2.82 -20.56
C THR A 182 -0.30 1.63 -20.43
N GLY A 183 -0.55 1.17 -19.21
CA GLY A 183 -1.31 -0.06 -18.92
C GLY A 183 -0.67 -1.36 -19.43
N LYS A 184 0.49 -1.32 -20.08
CA LYS A 184 1.12 -2.48 -20.75
C LYS A 184 1.57 -3.58 -19.80
N ASN A 185 1.81 -3.25 -18.53
CA ASN A 185 2.17 -4.22 -17.50
C ASN A 185 0.93 -4.80 -16.79
N TYR A 186 -0.21 -4.12 -16.81
CA TYR A 186 -1.42 -4.59 -16.11
C TYR A 186 -1.87 -6.00 -16.51
N PRO A 187 -1.86 -6.42 -17.80
CA PRO A 187 -2.17 -7.80 -18.17
C PRO A 187 -1.24 -8.83 -17.51
N LYS A 188 0.04 -8.48 -17.33
CA LYS A 188 1.10 -9.36 -16.81
C LYS A 188 1.07 -9.58 -15.30
N LEU A 189 0.40 -8.69 -14.57
CA LEU A 189 0.25 -8.78 -13.12
C LEU A 189 -0.54 -10.04 -12.74
N ASN A 190 -0.14 -10.73 -11.67
CA ASN A 190 -0.91 -11.83 -11.09
C ASN A 190 -2.17 -11.30 -10.36
N ARG A 191 -3.01 -12.19 -9.82
CA ARG A 191 -4.27 -11.80 -9.16
C ARG A 191 -4.07 -10.96 -7.91
N PHE A 192 -3.05 -11.26 -7.10
CA PHE A 192 -2.73 -10.48 -5.91
C PHE A 192 -2.19 -9.08 -6.27
N GLU A 193 -1.30 -8.99 -7.26
CA GLU A 193 -0.78 -7.71 -7.77
C GLU A 193 -1.92 -6.81 -8.30
N LYS A 194 -2.89 -7.38 -9.02
CA LYS A 194 -4.11 -6.68 -9.49
C LYS A 194 -5.04 -6.29 -8.34
N ALA A 195 -5.30 -7.19 -7.39
CA ALA A 195 -6.11 -6.94 -6.21
C ALA A 195 -5.51 -5.81 -5.34
N ASN A 196 -4.21 -5.86 -5.09
CA ASN A 196 -3.52 -4.82 -4.33
C ASN A 196 -3.53 -3.47 -5.06
N ARG A 197 -3.59 -3.46 -6.40
CA ARG A 197 -3.81 -2.22 -7.16
C ARG A 197 -5.18 -1.60 -6.85
N PHE A 198 -6.26 -2.38 -6.88
CA PHE A 198 -7.58 -1.88 -6.49
C PHE A 198 -7.64 -1.40 -5.03
N LEU A 199 -6.94 -2.07 -4.11
CA LEU A 199 -6.84 -1.64 -2.72
C LEU A 199 -6.21 -0.24 -2.60
N TYR A 200 -5.11 0.00 -3.32
CA TYR A 200 -4.47 1.32 -3.35
C TYR A 200 -5.42 2.40 -3.90
N GLU A 201 -6.08 2.15 -5.03
CA GLU A 201 -7.05 3.11 -5.60
C GLU A 201 -8.21 3.38 -4.62
N ALA A 202 -8.71 2.36 -3.91
CA ALA A 202 -9.75 2.50 -2.87
C ALA A 202 -9.31 3.37 -1.67
N ARG A 203 -8.04 3.26 -1.25
CA ARG A 203 -7.49 4.09 -0.18
C ARG A 203 -7.25 5.54 -0.62
N THR A 204 -6.97 5.77 -1.91
CA THR A 204 -6.75 7.12 -2.48
C THR A 204 -8.03 7.91 -2.81
N THR A 205 -9.21 7.44 -2.39
CA THR A 205 -10.49 8.14 -2.62
C THR A 205 -11.33 8.17 -1.34
N ASP A 206 -11.79 9.37 -0.98
CA ASP A 206 -12.80 9.66 0.05
C ASP A 206 -14.20 9.23 -0.39
N PHE A 207 -14.52 9.35 -1.69
CA PHE A 207 -15.83 9.03 -2.23
C PHE A 207 -16.20 7.55 -2.08
N LEU A 208 -17.07 7.27 -1.10
CA LEU A 208 -17.37 5.94 -0.60
C LEU A 208 -17.90 4.95 -1.65
N ALA A 209 -18.68 5.40 -2.63
CA ALA A 209 -19.17 4.52 -3.69
C ALA A 209 -18.04 4.02 -4.61
N SER A 210 -17.05 4.90 -4.89
CA SER A 210 -15.83 4.53 -5.62
C SER A 210 -14.92 3.62 -4.79
N LYS A 211 -14.74 3.93 -3.50
CA LYS A 211 -14.01 3.08 -2.54
C LYS A 211 -14.58 1.66 -2.50
N LEU A 212 -15.90 1.51 -2.33
CA LEU A 212 -16.59 0.22 -2.32
C LEU A 212 -16.52 -0.49 -3.67
N SER A 213 -16.56 0.24 -4.80
CA SER A 213 -16.42 -0.35 -6.14
C SER A 213 -15.04 -0.98 -6.35
N ASN A 214 -13.98 -0.29 -5.93
CA ASN A 214 -12.62 -0.83 -5.94
C ASN A 214 -12.50 -2.05 -5.00
N TYR A 215 -13.06 -1.97 -3.79
CA TYR A 215 -13.12 -3.11 -2.87
C TYR A 215 -13.83 -4.35 -3.47
N MET A 216 -14.96 -4.19 -4.15
CA MET A 216 -15.61 -5.34 -4.81
C MET A 216 -14.78 -5.88 -5.99
N SER A 217 -14.05 -5.01 -6.69
CA SER A 217 -13.13 -5.40 -7.78
C SER A 217 -11.95 -6.27 -7.30
N ILE A 218 -11.61 -6.20 -6.00
CA ILE A 218 -10.64 -7.11 -5.36
C ILE A 218 -11.21 -8.54 -5.30
N PHE A 219 -12.44 -8.73 -4.84
CA PHE A 219 -13.05 -10.07 -4.82
C PHE A 219 -13.29 -10.62 -6.23
N GLU A 220 -13.62 -9.77 -7.20
CA GLU A 220 -13.67 -10.14 -8.61
C GLU A 220 -12.33 -10.70 -9.07
N THR A 221 -11.24 -9.98 -8.80
CA THR A 221 -9.89 -10.38 -9.19
C THR A 221 -9.44 -11.71 -8.55
N LEU A 222 -9.71 -11.88 -7.26
CA LEU A 222 -9.23 -13.02 -6.47
C LEU A 222 -10.08 -14.30 -6.61
N PHE A 223 -11.40 -14.18 -6.74
CA PHE A 223 -12.31 -15.33 -6.64
C PHE A 223 -13.14 -15.62 -7.89
N VAL A 224 -13.26 -14.68 -8.84
CA VAL A 224 -14.11 -14.88 -10.02
C VAL A 224 -13.32 -15.54 -11.15
N THR A 225 -13.94 -16.55 -11.76
CA THR A 225 -13.33 -17.47 -12.73
C THR A 225 -14.07 -17.48 -14.07
N GLY A 226 -14.77 -16.38 -14.39
CA GLY A 226 -15.58 -16.25 -15.60
C GLY A 226 -16.44 -14.98 -15.59
N LYS A 227 -16.96 -14.61 -16.76
CA LYS A 227 -17.68 -13.33 -16.96
C LYS A 227 -19.16 -13.35 -16.52
N THR A 228 -19.69 -14.52 -16.18
CA THR A 228 -21.10 -14.71 -15.80
C THR A 228 -21.27 -14.87 -14.29
N GLU A 229 -22.45 -14.47 -13.79
CA GLU A 229 -22.84 -14.63 -12.38
C GLU A 229 -21.85 -14.08 -11.33
N ILE A 230 -21.08 -13.04 -11.66
CA ILE A 230 -19.98 -12.47 -10.85
C ILE A 230 -20.37 -12.29 -9.37
N SER A 231 -21.48 -11.60 -9.10
CA SER A 231 -22.04 -11.42 -7.75
C SER A 231 -22.27 -12.76 -7.01
N LYS A 232 -22.85 -13.76 -7.67
CA LYS A 232 -23.14 -15.09 -7.11
C LYS A 232 -21.85 -15.86 -6.80
N GLN A 233 -20.83 -15.74 -7.66
CA GLN A 233 -19.51 -16.32 -7.41
C GLN A 233 -18.89 -15.72 -6.13
N ILE A 234 -18.88 -14.39 -5.99
CA ILE A 234 -18.35 -13.70 -4.80
C ILE A 234 -19.11 -14.14 -3.53
N LYS A 235 -20.45 -14.06 -3.55
CA LYS A 235 -21.32 -14.44 -2.42
C LYS A 235 -21.18 -15.90 -1.99
N ASN A 236 -20.77 -16.81 -2.88
CA ASN A 236 -20.57 -18.21 -2.55
C ASN A 236 -19.12 -18.53 -2.13
N LYS A 237 -18.12 -17.89 -2.76
CA LYS A 237 -16.70 -18.21 -2.55
C LYS A 237 -16.10 -17.48 -1.33
N VAL A 238 -16.36 -16.18 -1.15
CA VAL A 238 -15.72 -15.37 -0.10
C VAL A 238 -16.11 -15.81 1.33
N PRO A 239 -17.39 -16.06 1.68
CA PRO A 239 -17.75 -16.50 3.03
C PRO A 239 -17.17 -17.87 3.40
N VAL A 240 -17.10 -18.80 2.44
CA VAL A 240 -16.54 -20.14 2.65
C VAL A 240 -15.03 -20.07 2.80
N PHE A 241 -14.35 -19.29 1.95
CA PHE A 241 -12.91 -19.02 2.09
C PHE A 241 -12.58 -18.45 3.47
N LEU A 242 -13.36 -17.49 3.98
CA LEU A 242 -13.15 -16.99 5.34
C LEU A 242 -13.48 -18.04 6.41
N LYS A 243 -14.63 -18.72 6.35
CA LYS A 243 -15.02 -19.72 7.37
C LYS A 243 -14.00 -20.84 7.54
N ILE A 244 -13.31 -21.24 6.47
CA ILE A 244 -12.28 -22.29 6.52
C ILE A 244 -10.95 -21.80 7.12
N ASN A 245 -10.61 -20.52 6.94
CA ASN A 245 -9.27 -19.99 7.25
C ASN A 245 -9.24 -18.98 8.40
N SER A 246 -10.39 -18.48 8.86
CA SER A 246 -10.50 -17.42 9.84
C SER A 246 -11.68 -17.64 10.79
N SER A 247 -11.42 -17.39 12.08
CA SER A 247 -12.44 -17.30 13.12
C SER A 247 -12.82 -15.86 13.48
N SER A 248 -12.00 -14.88 13.08
CA SER A 248 -12.08 -13.47 13.47
C SER A 248 -13.13 -12.69 12.68
N VAL A 249 -13.15 -12.85 11.35
CA VAL A 249 -14.03 -12.08 10.45
C VAL A 249 -15.09 -12.97 9.83
N LYS A 250 -16.36 -12.59 10.01
CA LYS A 250 -17.52 -13.28 9.45
C LYS A 250 -18.31 -12.32 8.56
N ILE A 251 -18.63 -12.77 7.35
CA ILE A 251 -19.50 -12.04 6.41
C ILE A 251 -20.54 -12.97 5.80
N SER A 252 -21.79 -12.48 5.73
CA SER A 252 -22.91 -13.22 5.14
C SER A 252 -23.02 -13.01 3.63
N LYS A 253 -23.75 -13.91 2.97
CA LYS A 253 -24.11 -13.75 1.55
C LYS A 253 -24.96 -12.49 1.29
N SER A 254 -25.77 -12.06 2.26
CA SER A 254 -26.61 -10.86 2.12
C SER A 254 -25.82 -9.56 2.27
N GLN A 255 -24.79 -9.52 3.12
CA GLN A 255 -23.86 -8.38 3.24
C GLN A 255 -23.04 -8.21 1.95
N LEU A 256 -22.51 -9.31 1.39
CA LEU A 256 -21.83 -9.26 0.08
C LEU A 256 -22.78 -8.89 -1.06
N ASN A 257 -24.05 -9.31 -1.03
CA ASN A 257 -25.05 -8.87 -2.01
C ASN A 257 -25.21 -7.35 -1.97
N LYS A 258 -25.51 -6.82 -0.78
CA LYS A 258 -25.72 -5.39 -0.54
C LYS A 258 -24.54 -4.53 -0.99
N SER A 259 -23.31 -4.98 -0.71
CA SER A 259 -22.10 -4.30 -1.16
C SER A 259 -21.93 -4.34 -2.68
N TYR A 260 -22.27 -5.47 -3.32
CA TYR A 260 -22.24 -5.60 -4.78
C TYR A 260 -23.33 -4.74 -5.45
N ASP A 261 -24.53 -4.67 -4.87
CA ASP A 261 -25.65 -3.88 -5.39
C ASP A 261 -25.26 -2.40 -5.45
N ILE A 262 -24.67 -1.85 -4.37
CA ILE A 262 -24.15 -0.46 -4.35
C ILE A 262 -23.08 -0.24 -5.42
N ARG A 263 -22.13 -1.18 -5.58
CA ARG A 263 -21.13 -1.11 -6.64
C ARG A 263 -21.79 -1.09 -8.02
N SER A 264 -22.81 -1.91 -8.23
CA SER A 264 -23.53 -2.03 -9.50
C SER A 264 -24.32 -0.76 -9.81
N GLU A 265 -25.02 -0.20 -8.82
CA GLU A 265 -25.70 1.10 -8.93
C GLU A 265 -24.70 2.19 -9.36
N TYR A 266 -23.61 2.36 -8.60
CA TYR A 266 -22.58 3.37 -8.88
C TYR A 266 -21.96 3.25 -10.28
N VAL A 267 -21.56 2.04 -10.70
CA VAL A 267 -20.94 1.81 -12.02
C VAL A 267 -21.92 2.10 -13.17
N HIS A 268 -23.23 1.99 -12.93
CA HIS A 268 -24.27 2.35 -13.90
C HIS A 268 -24.81 3.78 -13.71
N GLY A 269 -24.22 4.59 -12.82
CA GLY A 269 -24.58 5.97 -12.59
C GLY A 269 -25.87 6.19 -11.80
N SER A 270 -26.43 5.14 -11.17
CA SER A 270 -27.50 5.30 -10.18
C SER A 270 -26.92 5.41 -8.76
N LEU A 271 -27.51 6.28 -7.94
CA LEU A 271 -27.19 6.41 -6.52
C LEU A 271 -28.50 6.47 -5.76
N VAL A 272 -28.85 5.38 -5.07
CA VAL A 272 -30.14 5.22 -4.37
C VAL A 272 -29.95 5.00 -2.86
N LYS A 273 -28.70 4.85 -2.38
CA LYS A 273 -28.39 4.56 -0.97
C LYS A 273 -27.90 5.78 -0.20
N THR A 274 -28.14 5.75 1.10
CA THR A 274 -27.64 6.79 2.02
C THR A 274 -26.13 6.63 2.25
N GLU A 275 -25.42 7.74 2.47
CA GLU A 275 -23.98 7.76 2.75
C GLU A 275 -23.60 6.82 3.92
N ASN A 276 -24.35 6.90 5.02
CA ASN A 276 -24.22 6.03 6.20
C ASN A 276 -24.34 4.53 5.87
N GLU A 277 -25.12 4.16 4.84
CA GLU A 277 -25.28 2.77 4.42
C GLU A 277 -24.08 2.29 3.60
N ILE A 278 -23.54 3.15 2.73
CA ILE A 278 -22.33 2.89 1.95
C ILE A 278 -21.13 2.80 2.90
N GLN A 279 -20.96 3.76 3.83
CA GLN A 279 -19.87 3.77 4.81
C GLN A 279 -19.83 2.48 5.64
N LYS A 280 -21.00 2.01 6.12
CA LYS A 280 -21.12 0.72 6.82
C LYS A 280 -20.73 -0.48 5.96
N GLN A 281 -20.92 -0.43 4.64
CA GLN A 281 -20.39 -1.48 3.76
C GLN A 281 -18.88 -1.32 3.55
N CYS A 282 -18.34 -0.11 3.38
CA CYS A 282 -16.90 0.12 3.25
C CYS A 282 -16.12 -0.43 4.45
N ILE A 283 -16.54 -0.10 5.69
CA ILE A 283 -15.90 -0.60 6.93
C ILE A 283 -15.92 -2.14 6.98
N LEU A 284 -17.08 -2.75 6.72
CA LEU A 284 -17.23 -4.21 6.74
C LEU A 284 -16.36 -4.90 5.68
N ILE A 285 -16.35 -4.36 4.46
CA ILE A 285 -15.67 -4.97 3.33
C ILE A 285 -14.15 -4.74 3.42
N ASP A 286 -13.67 -3.60 3.92
CA ASP A 286 -12.24 -3.38 4.19
C ASP A 286 -11.70 -4.44 5.16
N ALA A 287 -12.39 -4.67 6.28
CA ALA A 287 -12.01 -5.71 7.25
C ALA A 287 -12.00 -7.12 6.64
N VAL A 288 -12.94 -7.45 5.76
CA VAL A 288 -12.99 -8.72 5.03
C VAL A 288 -11.82 -8.86 4.06
N ILE A 289 -11.47 -7.80 3.31
CA ILE A 289 -10.34 -7.82 2.37
C ILE A 289 -9.02 -7.95 3.13
N ARG A 290 -8.89 -7.25 4.25
CA ARG A 290 -7.74 -7.28 5.15
C ARG A 290 -7.44 -8.69 5.66
N GLU A 291 -8.49 -9.39 6.10
CA GLU A 291 -8.41 -10.80 6.49
C GLU A 291 -8.04 -11.69 5.30
N VAL A 292 -8.70 -11.53 4.15
CA VAL A 292 -8.39 -12.29 2.92
C VAL A 292 -6.93 -12.11 2.49
N PHE A 293 -6.41 -10.88 2.52
CA PHE A 293 -5.01 -10.60 2.18
C PHE A 293 -4.07 -11.23 3.21
N THR A 294 -4.38 -11.13 4.50
CA THR A 294 -3.58 -11.75 5.57
C THR A 294 -3.49 -13.27 5.42
N ILE A 295 -4.62 -13.94 5.13
CA ILE A 295 -4.68 -15.38 4.83
C ILE A 295 -3.81 -15.70 3.60
N ILE A 296 -3.93 -14.95 2.51
CA ILE A 296 -3.16 -15.18 1.28
C ILE A 296 -1.66 -14.97 1.52
N LEU A 297 -1.25 -13.94 2.28
CA LEU A 297 0.16 -13.67 2.54
C LEU A 297 0.81 -14.72 3.46
N ASN A 298 0.06 -15.25 4.43
CA ASN A 298 0.62 -16.12 5.47
C ASN A 298 0.50 -17.64 5.21
N ASN A 299 -0.08 -18.06 4.07
CA ASN A 299 -0.28 -19.48 3.75
C ASN A 299 0.14 -19.80 2.32
N ASP A 300 1.24 -20.54 2.16
CA ASP A 300 1.85 -20.88 0.86
C ASP A 300 0.88 -21.63 -0.08
N ILE A 301 -0.15 -22.33 0.42
CA ILE A 301 -1.19 -22.96 -0.42
C ILE A 301 -1.98 -21.92 -1.23
N TYR A 302 -2.21 -20.74 -0.64
CA TYR A 302 -2.84 -19.61 -1.32
C TYR A 302 -1.84 -18.78 -2.13
N HIS A 303 -0.53 -19.04 -2.02
CA HIS A 303 0.44 -18.35 -2.85
C HIS A 303 0.33 -18.82 -4.30
N GLU A 304 0.14 -20.12 -4.52
CA GLU A 304 -0.07 -20.69 -5.85
C GLU A 304 -1.38 -20.18 -6.49
N MET A 305 -2.44 -20.03 -5.69
CA MET A 305 -3.77 -19.57 -6.12
C MET A 305 -3.72 -18.29 -6.96
N VAL A 306 -2.84 -17.34 -6.63
CA VAL A 306 -2.82 -16.02 -7.28
C VAL A 306 -2.23 -16.06 -8.69
N PHE A 307 -1.53 -17.14 -9.04
CA PHE A 307 -0.95 -17.40 -10.36
C PHE A 307 -1.83 -18.30 -11.23
N MET A 308 -2.86 -18.95 -10.66
CA MET A 308 -3.76 -19.87 -11.38
C MET A 308 -4.61 -19.17 -12.44
N LYS A 309 -4.79 -19.85 -13.57
CA LYS A 309 -5.78 -19.50 -14.60
C LYS A 309 -7.20 -19.71 -14.09
N ASP A 310 -8.20 -19.17 -14.78
CA ASP A 310 -9.61 -19.23 -14.35
C ASP A 310 -10.12 -20.67 -14.14
N ASP A 311 -9.72 -21.60 -15.01
CA ASP A 311 -10.10 -23.02 -14.99
C ASP A 311 -9.39 -23.83 -13.90
N GLU A 312 -8.15 -23.47 -13.57
CA GLU A 312 -7.38 -24.03 -12.44
C GLU A 312 -7.93 -23.52 -11.11
N LEU A 313 -8.12 -22.19 -11.00
CA LEU A 313 -8.67 -21.52 -9.83
C LEU A 313 -10.10 -22.01 -9.51
N GLY A 314 -10.92 -22.28 -10.52
CA GLY A 314 -12.27 -22.84 -10.34
C GLY A 314 -12.22 -24.16 -9.58
N LYS A 315 -11.40 -25.11 -10.06
CA LYS A 315 -11.21 -26.42 -9.43
C LYS A 315 -10.60 -26.32 -8.02
N PHE A 316 -9.65 -25.41 -7.83
CA PHE A 316 -9.01 -25.16 -6.53
C PHE A 316 -10.03 -24.66 -5.49
N LEU A 317 -10.82 -23.64 -5.84
CA LEU A 317 -11.86 -23.10 -4.95
C LEU A 317 -12.99 -24.12 -4.71
N GLU A 318 -13.42 -24.88 -5.71
CA GLU A 318 -14.37 -25.98 -5.52
C GLU A 318 -13.85 -27.06 -4.58
N LYS A 319 -12.57 -27.41 -4.66
CA LYS A 319 -11.95 -28.39 -3.75
C LYS A 319 -12.00 -27.87 -2.31
N ILE A 320 -11.68 -26.61 -2.08
CA ILE A 320 -11.76 -25.97 -0.75
C ILE A 320 -13.20 -25.99 -0.21
N ILE A 321 -14.18 -25.64 -1.04
CA ILE A 321 -15.60 -25.61 -0.67
C ILE A 321 -16.14 -27.02 -0.33
N LYS A 322 -15.60 -28.08 -0.93
CA LYS A 322 -16.03 -29.49 -0.70
C LYS A 322 -15.55 -30.12 0.60
N TYR A 323 -14.79 -29.40 1.44
CA TYR A 323 -14.39 -29.85 2.78
C TYR A 323 -15.19 -29.17 3.91
N GLU A 324 -16.33 -28.55 3.60
CA GLU A 324 -17.38 -28.17 4.57
C GLU A 324 -18.39 -29.29 4.83
#